data_AF-A0A8J8AIH4-F1
#
_entry.id   AF-A0A8J8AIH4-F1
#
_cell.length_a   1.000
_cell.length_b   1.000
_cell.length_c   1.000
_cell.angle_alpha   90.00
_cell.angle_beta   90.00
_cell.angle_gamma   90.00
#
_symmetry.space_group_name_H-M   'P 1'
#
loop_
_entity.id
_entity.type
_entity.pdbx_description
1 polymer ?
#
loop_
_entity_poly.entity_id
_entity_poly.type
_entity_poly.pdbx_seq_one_letter_code
_entity_poly.pdbx_strand_id
1 'polypeptide(L)'
;MGYFAEMLKREFEELDVKDIYTTKLGSRDIEILEVSACDTKFLAMFQSEEKKHGLYLWSLIITSANNTRTIRGIDRLETLKMRIKENVRAIVEGMKED
;
A
#
# COMPACT_ATOMS: atom_id res chain seq x y z
N MET A 1 -5.54 -13.57 -3.18
CA MET A 1 -4.53 -12.50 -3.19
C MET A 1 -4.77 -11.60 -2.00
N GLY A 2 -3.79 -10.77 -1.62
CA GLY A 2 -3.96 -9.80 -0.55
C GLY A 2 -4.89 -8.65 -0.95
N TYR A 3 -5.56 -8.03 0.03
CA TYR A 3 -6.54 -6.96 -0.21
C TYR A 3 -5.88 -5.70 -0.79
N PHE A 4 -4.69 -5.36 -0.31
CA PHE A 4 -3.96 -4.20 -0.79
C PHE A 4 -3.45 -4.43 -2.22
N ALA A 5 -2.98 -5.63 -2.54
CA ALA A 5 -2.55 -5.97 -3.89
C ALA A 5 -3.67 -5.86 -4.93
N GLU A 6 -4.85 -6.40 -4.60
CA GLU A 6 -6.03 -6.31 -5.47
C GLU A 6 -6.49 -4.86 -5.64
N MET A 7 -6.44 -4.06 -4.58
CA MET A 7 -6.74 -2.63 -4.65
C MET A 7 -5.81 -1.92 -5.62
N LEU A 8 -4.49 -2.13 -5.52
CA LEU A 8 -3.54 -1.45 -6.40
C LEU A 8 -3.75 -1.82 -7.87
N LYS A 9 -3.92 -3.11 -8.17
CA LYS A 9 -4.16 -3.59 -9.55
C LYS A 9 -5.45 -3.02 -10.15
N ARG A 10 -6.47 -2.82 -9.33
CA ARG A 10 -7.77 -2.29 -9.77
C ARG A 10 -7.73 -0.79 -10.00
N GLU A 11 -7.02 -0.05 -9.15
CA GLU A 11 -7.04 1.42 -9.15
C GLU A 11 -5.94 2.05 -10.01
N PHE A 12 -4.90 1.28 -10.34
CA PHE A 12 -3.74 1.73 -11.10
C PHE A 12 -3.37 0.67 -12.15
N GLU A 13 -3.96 0.76 -13.33
CA GLU A 13 -3.72 -0.19 -14.43
C GLU A 13 -2.28 -0.17 -14.93
N GLU A 14 -1.58 0.95 -14.73
CA GLU A 14 -0.19 1.13 -15.12
C GLU A 14 0.83 0.47 -14.17
N LEU A 15 0.38 -0.05 -13.02
CA LEU A 15 1.26 -0.68 -12.04
C LEU A 15 1.31 -2.20 -12.25
N ASP A 16 2.51 -2.74 -12.41
CA ASP A 16 2.74 -4.17 -12.27
C ASP A 16 2.96 -4.50 -10.79
N VAL A 17 2.00 -5.21 -10.20
CA VAL A 17 1.95 -5.51 -8.77
C VAL A 17 2.17 -7.00 -8.54
N LYS A 18 3.26 -7.33 -7.86
CA LYS A 18 3.63 -8.68 -7.49
C LYS A 18 3.54 -8.87 -5.98
N ASP A 19 2.68 -9.80 -5.56
CA ASP A 19 2.62 -10.27 -4.18
C ASP A 19 3.94 -10.98 -3.82
N ILE A 20 4.68 -10.45 -2.84
CA ILE A 20 5.92 -11.06 -2.34
C ILE A 20 5.63 -11.89 -1.10
N TYR A 21 4.86 -11.32 -0.17
CA TYR A 21 4.53 -11.98 1.09
C TYR A 21 3.22 -11.46 1.65
N THR A 22 2.35 -12.36 2.07
CA THR A 22 1.11 -12.04 2.76
C THR A 22 1.00 -12.92 3.99
N THR A 23 0.81 -12.33 5.15
CA THR A 23 0.68 -13.07 6.40
C THR A 23 -0.21 -12.35 7.41
N LYS A 24 -0.52 -13.05 8.49
CA LYS A 24 -1.20 -12.50 9.66
C LYS A 24 -0.33 -12.71 10.90
N LEU A 25 0.01 -11.61 11.59
CA LEU A 25 0.70 -11.62 12.88
C LEU A 25 -0.29 -11.21 13.99
N GLY A 26 -0.85 -12.20 14.67
CA GLY A 26 -1.91 -11.97 15.66
C GLY A 26 -3.18 -11.45 14.99
N SER A 27 -3.63 -10.26 15.37
CA SER A 27 -4.76 -9.56 14.75
C SER A 27 -4.37 -8.74 13.51
N ARG A 28 -3.07 -8.58 13.23
CA ARG A 28 -2.57 -7.70 12.18
C ARG A 28 -2.33 -8.45 10.88
N ASP A 29 -2.95 -7.99 9.82
CA ASP A 29 -2.70 -8.42 8.44
C ASP A 29 -1.51 -7.63 7.88
N ILE A 30 -0.60 -8.33 7.20
CA ILE A 30 0.62 -7.77 6.62
C ILE A 30 0.73 -8.25 5.18
N GLU A 31 0.87 -7.30 4.26
CA GLU A 31 1.08 -7.51 2.83
C GLU A 31 2.35 -6.78 2.40
N ILE A 32 3.26 -7.50 1.73
CA ILE A 32 4.46 -6.94 1.11
C ILE A 32 4.38 -7.21 -0.38
N LEU A 33 4.46 -6.13 -1.15
CA LEU A 33 4.32 -6.12 -2.60
C LEU A 33 5.59 -5.54 -3.22
N GLU A 34 6.02 -6.11 -4.35
CA GLU A 34 6.87 -5.41 -5.30
C GLU A 34 5.95 -4.74 -6.32
N VAL A 35 6.15 -3.44 -6.52
CA VAL A 35 5.38 -2.64 -7.46
C VAL A 35 6.34 -2.03 -8.46
N SER A 36 6.06 -2.24 -9.74
CA SER A 36 6.80 -1.62 -10.85
C SER A 36 5.90 -0.61 -11.55
N ALA A 37 6.42 0.58 -11.78
CA ALA A 37 5.77 1.64 -12.54
C ALA A 37 6.78 2.15 -13.58
N CYS A 38 6.48 1.96 -14.87
CA CYS A 38 7.41 2.27 -15.96
C CYS A 38 8.78 1.58 -15.74
N ASP A 39 9.86 2.36 -15.55
CA ASP A 39 11.23 1.87 -15.36
C ASP A 39 11.65 1.77 -13.88
N THR A 40 10.74 2.11 -12.96
CA THR A 40 11.07 2.20 -11.53
C THR A 40 10.35 1.13 -10.73
N LYS A 41 11.07 0.58 -9.74
CA LYS A 41 10.54 -0.42 -8.80
C LYS A 41 10.58 0.09 -7.37
N PHE A 42 9.57 -0.28 -6.60
CA PHE A 42 9.54 -0.05 -5.17
C PHE A 42 8.88 -1.21 -4.44
N LEU A 43 9.19 -1.34 -3.16
CA LEU A 43 8.50 -2.25 -2.26
C LEU A 43 7.45 -1.47 -1.47
N ALA A 44 6.25 -2.05 -1.37
CA ALA A 44 5.18 -1.52 -0.54
C ALA A 44 4.81 -2.55 0.52
N MET A 45 4.91 -2.17 1.79
CA MET A 45 4.41 -2.95 2.90
C MET A 45 3.17 -2.28 3.47
N PHE A 46 2.04 -2.96 3.39
CA PHE A 46 0.80 -2.55 4.03
C PHE A 46 0.54 -3.40 5.26
N GLN A 47 0.19 -2.75 6.35
CA GLN A 47 -0.21 -3.40 7.59
C GLN A 47 -1.56 -2.85 8.01
N SER A 48 -2.47 -3.72 8.43
CA SER A 48 -3.76 -3.29 8.97
C SER A 48 -4.23 -4.19 10.09
N GLU A 49 -4.96 -3.60 11.02
CA GLU A 49 -5.54 -4.30 12.17
C GLU A 49 -6.91 -3.68 12.46
N GLU A 50 -7.97 -4.48 12.35
CA GLU A 50 -9.29 -4.05 12.79
C GLU A 50 -9.31 -3.90 14.31
N LYS A 51 -9.74 -2.74 14.80
CA LYS A 51 -9.89 -2.45 16.23
C LYS A 51 -11.31 -2.74 16.69
N LYS A 52 -12.22 -1.78 16.55
CA LYS A 52 -13.65 -1.92 16.89
C LYS A 52 -14.50 -1.15 15.90
N HIS A 53 -15.70 -1.66 15.64
CA HIS A 53 -16.72 -0.99 14.81
C HIS A 53 -16.22 -0.61 13.40
N GLY A 54 -15.41 -1.46 12.77
CA GLY A 54 -14.88 -1.20 11.42
C GLY A 54 -13.84 -0.08 11.35
N LEU A 55 -13.22 0.31 12.47
CA LEU A 55 -12.03 1.17 12.50
C LEU A 55 -10.78 0.32 12.37
N TYR A 56 -9.92 0.70 11.44
CA TYR A 56 -8.66 0.02 11.15
C TYR A 56 -7.50 0.91 11.57
N LEU A 57 -6.60 0.37 12.41
CA LEU A 57 -5.26 0.92 12.57
C LEU A 57 -4.43 0.40 11.41
N TRP A 58 -3.76 1.29 10.69
CA TRP A 58 -3.04 0.90 9.48
C TRP A 58 -1.74 1.67 9.31
N SER A 59 -0.82 1.08 8.55
CA SER A 59 0.38 1.74 8.09
C SER A 59 0.77 1.25 6.69
N LEU A 60 1.25 2.18 5.88
CA LEU A 60 1.81 1.93 4.56
C LEU A 60 3.25 2.42 4.55
N ILE A 61 4.17 1.51 4.27
CA ILE A 61 5.59 1.80 4.09
C ILE A 61 5.88 1.59 2.61
N ILE A 62 6.40 2.61 1.93
CA ILE A 62 6.83 2.53 0.54
C ILE A 62 8.31 2.86 0.51
N THR A 63 9.11 1.96 -0.04
CA THR A 63 10.57 2.08 -0.10
C THR A 63 11.07 1.82 -1.52
N SER A 64 11.86 2.74 -2.04
CA SER A 64 12.64 2.63 -3.26
C SER A 64 14.13 2.72 -2.92
N ALA A 65 15.01 2.57 -3.92
CA ALA A 65 16.46 2.61 -3.70
C ALA A 65 16.95 3.89 -2.99
N ASN A 66 16.26 5.03 -3.22
CA ASN A 66 16.71 6.35 -2.77
C ASN A 66 15.77 7.01 -1.75
N ASN A 67 14.58 6.44 -1.49
CA ASN A 67 13.59 7.08 -0.63
C ASN A 67 12.73 6.05 0.11
N THR A 68 12.40 6.36 1.37
CA THR A 68 11.43 5.57 2.15
C THR A 68 10.41 6.51 2.78
N ARG A 69 9.14 6.25 2.52
CA ARG A 69 8.02 6.99 3.10
C ARG A 69 7.17 6.06 3.95
N THR A 70 6.81 6.51 5.14
CA THR A 70 5.90 5.80 6.03
C THR A 70 4.69 6.67 6.32
N ILE A 71 3.49 6.12 6.10
CA ILE A 71 2.21 6.75 6.41
C ILE A 71 1.48 5.82 7.36
N ARG A 72 0.76 6.40 8.33
CA ARG A 72 -0.04 5.65 9.31
C ARG A 72 -1.30 6.41 9.62
N GLY A 73 -2.35 5.68 9.96
CA GLY A 73 -3.64 6.28 10.28
C GLY A 73 -4.54 5.35 11.07
N ILE A 74 -5.67 5.92 11.48
CA ILE A 74 -6.79 5.19 12.04
C ILE A 74 -8.02 5.68 11.29
N ASP A 75 -8.58 4.83 10.45
CA ASP A 75 -9.66 5.21 9.55
C ASP A 75 -10.66 4.06 9.42
N ARG A 76 -11.88 4.37 8.99
CA ARG A 76 -12.80 3.33 8.50
C ARG A 76 -12.31 2.79 7.17
N LEU A 77 -12.69 1.57 6.82
CA LEU A 77 -12.23 0.89 5.60
C LEU A 77 -12.36 1.75 4.32
N GLU A 78 -13.47 2.46 4.14
CA GLU A 78 -13.69 3.31 2.95
C GLU A 78 -12.75 4.52 2.92
N THR A 79 -12.55 5.20 4.05
CA THR A 79 -11.63 6.33 4.16
C THR A 79 -10.17 5.89 4.03
N LEU A 80 -9.85 4.72 4.56
CA LEU A 80 -8.56 4.04 4.42
C LEU A 80 -8.20 3.82 2.94
N LYS A 81 -9.12 3.25 2.15
CA LYS A 81 -8.95 3.05 0.70
C LYS A 81 -8.58 4.37 0.01
N MET A 82 -9.35 5.43 0.29
CA MET A 82 -9.14 6.74 -0.31
C MET A 82 -7.75 7.31 0.02
N ARG A 83 -7.34 7.25 1.29
CA ARG A 83 -6.02 7.73 1.73
C ARG A 83 -4.89 6.93 1.10
N ILE A 84 -5.00 5.61 1.04
CA ILE A 84 -4.00 4.76 0.40
C ILE A 84 -3.84 5.16 -1.08
N LYS A 85 -4.97 5.28 -1.79
CA LYS A 85 -4.99 5.67 -3.21
C LYS A 85 -4.31 7.03 -3.44
N GLU A 86 -4.66 8.05 -2.66
CA GLU A 86 -4.05 9.38 -2.79
C GLU A 86 -2.53 9.35 -2.54
N ASN A 87 -2.09 8.60 -1.53
CA ASN A 87 -0.66 8.51 -1.21
C ASN A 87 0.13 7.73 -2.25
N VAL A 88 -0.41 6.61 -2.74
CA VAL A 88 0.24 5.83 -3.81
C VAL A 88 0.30 6.66 -5.10
N ARG A 89 -0.79 7.35 -5.46
CA ARG A 89 -0.81 8.26 -6.62
C ARG A 89 0.28 9.33 -6.52
N ALA A 90 0.36 10.05 -5.41
CA ALA A 90 1.37 11.09 -5.22
C ALA A 90 2.80 10.56 -5.31
N ILE A 91 3.03 9.30 -4.89
CA ILE A 91 4.34 8.65 -5.01
C ILE A 91 4.62 8.28 -6.47
N VAL A 92 3.67 7.65 -7.16
CA VAL A 92 3.80 7.28 -8.57
C VAL A 92 3.99 8.51 -9.46
N GLU A 93 3.27 9.59 -9.20
CA GLU A 93 3.43 10.88 -9.90
C GLU A 93 4.82 11.48 -9.64
N GLY A 94 5.27 11.52 -8.38
CA GLY A 94 6.62 11.99 -8.05
C GLY A 94 7.73 11.14 -8.66
N MET A 95 7.48 9.87 -8.97
CA MET A 95 8.44 8.99 -9.67
C MET A 95 8.46 9.20 -11.19
N LYS A 96 7.47 9.86 -11.78
CA LYS A 96 7.43 10.20 -13.22
C LYS A 96 8.07 11.54 -13.54
N GLU A 97 8.27 12.39 -12.53
CA GLU A 97 8.85 13.73 -12.69
C GLU A 97 10.39 13.74 -12.53
N ASP A 98 10.99 12.62 -12.11
CA ASP A 98 12.44 12.37 -12.05
C ASP A 98 12.96 11.70 -13.34
#